data_AF-A0A8H4AD96-F1
#
_entry.id   AF-A0A8H4AD96-F1
#
_cell.length_a   1.000
_cell.length_b   1.000
_cell.length_c   1.000
_cell.angle_alpha   90.00
_cell.angle_beta   90.00
_cell.angle_gamma   90.00
#
_symmetry.space_group_name_H-M   'P 1'
#
loop_
_entity.id
_entity.type
_entity.pdbx_description
1 polymer ?
#
loop_
_entity_poly.entity_id
_entity_poly.type
_entity_poly.pdbx_seq_one_letter_code
_entity_poly.pdbx_strand_id
1 'polypeptide(L)'
;MDSSEKFALNEALEKLDNAFQVAAKNLQLACLSLRNSCIDTSVTNREFKHFRNQILRYALVYRKEIFPLVKEVASEIQDFMENFTSSTFEDFRDEMNFLIEDVRRKKKIIAIALAFHIAIQTNFEGVKGDATSITKKLENEIHSPKKLLESTELLINSIQTFIGAFTNVAQSFITLENELQNITYGDRKRGEVYYEMCNNKAESIVYSCRNCISVIPICETYLDAIPLEDDGKYARFWRLEEDRKVGNNKTKWLNNFLNPK
;
A
#
# COMPACT_ATOMS: atom_id res chain seq x y z
N MET A 1 13.66 -12.99 -27.86
CA MET A 1 12.56 -12.88 -26.87
C MET A 1 11.31 -13.41 -27.53
N ASP A 2 10.70 -14.42 -26.93
CA ASP A 2 9.41 -14.96 -27.33
C ASP A 2 8.31 -13.88 -27.14
N SER A 3 7.27 -13.91 -27.99
CA SER A 3 6.08 -13.07 -27.87
C SER A 3 5.43 -13.14 -26.48
N SER A 4 5.49 -14.31 -25.83
CA SER A 4 4.96 -14.54 -24.49
C SER A 4 5.71 -13.74 -23.41
N GLU A 5 7.05 -13.71 -23.47
CA GLU A 5 7.90 -12.98 -22.52
C GLU A 5 7.69 -11.46 -22.66
N LYS A 6 7.57 -10.95 -23.90
CA LYS A 6 7.23 -9.54 -24.15
C LYS A 6 5.88 -9.16 -23.55
N PHE A 7 4.90 -10.05 -23.67
CA PHE A 7 3.55 -9.83 -23.18
C PHE A 7 3.54 -9.74 -21.65
N ALA A 8 4.23 -10.66 -20.95
CA ALA A 8 4.27 -10.69 -19.49
C ALA A 8 4.90 -9.44 -18.86
N LEU A 9 5.99 -8.92 -19.44
CA LEU A 9 6.63 -7.69 -18.93
C LEU A 9 5.75 -6.46 -19.15
N ASN A 10 5.19 -6.29 -20.35
CA ASN A 10 4.30 -5.16 -20.63
C ASN A 10 3.08 -5.18 -19.69
N GLU A 11 2.47 -6.35 -19.51
CA GLU A 11 1.35 -6.52 -18.58
C GLU A 11 1.75 -6.16 -17.14
N ALA A 12 2.94 -6.56 -16.69
CA ALA A 12 3.45 -6.22 -15.37
C ALA A 12 3.64 -4.70 -15.18
N LEU A 13 4.18 -4.01 -16.19
CA LEU A 13 4.39 -2.56 -16.15
C LEU A 13 3.05 -1.80 -16.17
N GLU A 14 2.06 -2.27 -16.94
CA GLU A 14 0.71 -1.70 -16.94
C GLU A 14 -0.02 -1.91 -15.61
N LYS A 15 0.10 -3.10 -15.01
CA LYS A 15 -0.45 -3.38 -13.68
C LYS A 15 0.18 -2.49 -12.61
N LEU A 16 1.49 -2.25 -12.71
CA LEU A 16 2.23 -1.39 -11.78
C LEU A 16 1.73 0.07 -11.84
N ASP A 17 1.59 0.60 -13.05
CA ASP A 17 1.08 1.95 -13.27
C ASP A 17 -0.34 2.12 -12.71
N ASN A 18 -1.26 1.24 -13.13
CA ASN A 18 -2.65 1.26 -12.69
C ASN A 18 -2.78 1.09 -11.17
N ALA A 19 -1.94 0.25 -10.56
CA ALA A 19 -1.96 0.02 -9.12
C ALA A 19 -1.74 1.31 -8.33
N PHE A 20 -0.77 2.15 -8.71
CA PHE A 20 -0.49 3.39 -7.99
C PHE A 20 -1.62 4.41 -8.11
N GLN A 21 -2.29 4.49 -9.26
CA GLN A 21 -3.45 5.36 -9.44
C GLN A 21 -4.64 4.90 -8.57
N VAL A 22 -4.91 3.60 -8.55
CA VAL A 22 -5.96 3.00 -7.71
C VAL A 22 -5.64 3.19 -6.23
N ALA A 23 -4.38 2.97 -5.83
CA ALA A 23 -3.91 3.14 -4.46
C ALA A 23 -4.11 4.58 -3.97
N ALA A 24 -3.72 5.58 -4.78
CA ALA A 24 -3.86 6.99 -4.41
C ALA A 24 -5.32 7.37 -4.11
N LYS A 25 -6.24 7.01 -5.03
CA LYS A 25 -7.67 7.30 -4.87
C LYS A 25 -8.27 6.63 -3.64
N ASN A 26 -7.93 5.36 -3.40
CA ASN A 26 -8.46 4.61 -2.27
C ASN A 26 -7.88 5.07 -0.94
N LEU A 27 -6.62 5.47 -0.89
CA LEU A 27 -6.02 6.08 0.29
C LEU A 27 -6.79 7.34 0.70
N GLN A 28 -7.11 8.20 -0.27
CA GLN A 28 -7.90 9.41 -0.03
C GLN A 28 -9.31 9.09 0.49
N LEU A 29 -10.00 8.13 -0.12
CA LEU A 29 -11.33 7.68 0.29
C LEU A 29 -11.32 7.10 1.71
N ALA A 30 -10.32 6.27 2.04
CA ALA A 30 -10.12 5.73 3.38
C ALA A 30 -10.00 6.85 4.41
N CYS A 31 -9.17 7.86 4.14
CA CYS A 31 -8.93 8.95 5.08
C CYS A 31 -10.14 9.88 5.25
N LEU A 32 -10.86 10.15 4.17
CA LEU A 32 -12.11 10.89 4.22
C LEU A 32 -13.17 10.13 5.05
N SER A 33 -13.25 8.81 4.87
CA SER A 33 -14.16 7.94 5.62
C SER A 33 -13.81 7.93 7.10
N LEU A 34 -12.51 7.83 7.44
CA LEU A 34 -12.02 7.96 8.81
C LEU A 34 -12.38 9.31 9.44
N ARG A 35 -12.19 10.42 8.72
CA ARG A 35 -12.57 11.74 9.21
C ARG A 35 -14.07 11.82 9.49
N ASN A 36 -14.90 11.38 8.55
CA ASN A 36 -16.36 11.42 8.69
C ASN A 36 -16.86 10.56 9.87
N SER A 37 -16.19 9.45 10.14
CA SER A 37 -16.43 8.57 11.29
C SER A 37 -16.21 9.24 12.65
N CYS A 38 -15.46 10.33 12.70
CA CYS A 38 -14.92 10.86 13.95
C CYS A 38 -15.48 12.24 14.37
N ILE A 39 -16.33 12.85 13.54
CA ILE A 39 -16.82 14.23 13.76
C ILE A 39 -17.97 14.31 14.79
N ASP A 40 -18.76 13.25 14.97
CA ASP A 40 -19.91 13.30 15.90
C ASP A 40 -19.47 13.01 17.35
N THR A 41 -19.25 14.07 18.11
CA THR A 41 -18.89 14.02 19.53
C THR A 41 -20.09 14.07 20.48
N SER A 42 -21.30 14.27 19.96
CA SER A 42 -22.52 14.49 20.75
C SER A 42 -23.01 13.22 21.47
N VAL A 43 -22.61 12.04 20.99
CA VAL A 43 -23.06 10.75 21.52
C VAL A 43 -22.35 10.42 22.84
N THR A 44 -23.12 10.29 23.92
CA THR A 44 -22.60 10.01 25.27
C THR A 44 -22.47 8.52 25.59
N ASN A 45 -23.10 7.64 24.79
CA ASN A 45 -23.12 6.18 24.98
C ASN A 45 -21.70 5.59 25.07
N ARG A 46 -21.45 4.79 26.11
CA ARG A 46 -20.12 4.24 26.43
C ARG A 46 -19.63 3.22 25.40
N GLU A 47 -20.49 2.34 24.92
CA GLU A 47 -20.14 1.34 23.91
C GLU A 47 -19.78 2.02 22.58
N PHE A 48 -20.59 3.00 22.16
CA PHE A 48 -20.32 3.80 20.96
C PHE A 48 -19.01 4.60 21.08
N LYS A 49 -18.77 5.26 22.22
CA LYS A 49 -17.51 5.95 22.49
C LYS A 49 -16.30 5.02 22.41
N HIS A 50 -16.40 3.82 22.98
CA HIS A 50 -15.33 2.84 22.94
C HIS A 50 -15.01 2.43 21.49
N PHE A 51 -16.03 2.08 20.73
CA PHE A 51 -15.92 1.75 19.31
C PHE A 51 -15.27 2.88 18.49
N ARG A 52 -15.79 4.11 18.61
CA ARG A 52 -15.21 5.30 17.95
C ARG A 52 -13.74 5.47 18.32
N ASN A 53 -13.40 5.33 19.60
CA ASN A 53 -12.02 5.47 20.08
C ASN A 53 -11.08 4.38 19.54
N GLN A 54 -11.58 3.20 19.18
CA GLN A 54 -10.76 2.18 18.50
C GLN A 54 -10.46 2.59 17.05
N ILE A 55 -11.47 3.04 16.29
CA ILE A 55 -11.27 3.55 14.92
C ILE A 55 -10.23 4.68 14.91
N LEU A 56 -10.38 5.61 15.86
CA LEU A 56 -9.49 6.75 16.05
C LEU A 56 -8.02 6.33 16.27
N ARG A 57 -7.80 5.30 17.09
CA ARG A 57 -6.47 4.75 17.35
C ARG A 57 -5.83 4.13 16.10
N TYR A 58 -6.62 3.42 15.29
CA TYR A 58 -6.12 2.87 14.03
C TYR A 58 -5.89 3.95 12.97
N ALA A 59 -6.68 5.02 12.96
CA ALA A 59 -6.41 6.20 12.13
C ALA A 59 -5.04 6.82 12.45
N LEU A 60 -4.67 6.91 13.75
CA LEU A 60 -3.34 7.36 14.14
C LEU A 60 -2.22 6.46 13.64
N VAL A 61 -2.40 5.13 13.77
CA VAL A 61 -1.44 4.16 13.23
C VAL A 61 -1.23 4.40 11.75
N TYR A 62 -2.33 4.58 11.01
CA TYR A 62 -2.27 4.83 9.58
C TYR A 62 -1.46 6.08 9.25
N ARG A 63 -1.74 7.19 9.96
CA ARG A 63 -1.02 8.46 9.81
C ARG A 63 0.46 8.34 10.13
N LYS A 64 0.80 7.76 11.30
CA LYS A 64 2.15 7.84 11.89
C LYS A 64 3.10 6.76 11.40
N GLU A 65 2.58 5.59 11.07
CA GLU A 65 3.41 4.42 10.74
C GLU A 65 3.20 3.95 9.31
N ILE A 66 1.97 3.97 8.80
CA ILE A 66 1.67 3.41 7.47
C ILE A 66 1.95 4.40 6.34
N PHE A 67 1.51 5.67 6.42
CA PHE A 67 1.79 6.65 5.37
C PHE A 67 3.28 6.85 5.09
N PRO A 68 4.17 6.94 6.09
CA PRO A 68 5.61 7.04 5.81
C PRO A 68 6.11 5.85 4.99
N LEU A 69 5.64 4.63 5.26
CA LEU A 69 6.01 3.43 4.49
C LEU A 69 5.47 3.46 3.06
N VAL A 70 4.22 3.92 2.86
CA VAL A 70 3.65 4.09 1.51
C VAL A 70 4.47 5.10 0.71
N LYS A 71 4.82 6.23 1.34
CA LYS A 71 5.66 7.26 0.73
C LYS A 71 7.04 6.72 0.37
N GLU A 72 7.66 5.96 1.28
CA GLU A 72 8.96 5.32 1.06
C GLU A 72 8.90 4.36 -0.13
N VAL A 73 7.91 3.45 -0.17
CA VAL A 73 7.73 2.52 -1.30
C VAL A 73 7.55 3.27 -2.62
N ALA A 74 6.67 4.27 -2.66
CA ALA A 74 6.40 5.02 -3.88
C ALA A 74 7.63 5.81 -4.35
N SER A 75 8.39 6.39 -3.42
CA SER A 75 9.62 7.13 -3.74
C SER A 75 10.71 6.19 -4.25
N GLU A 76 10.92 5.05 -3.59
CA GLU A 76 11.88 4.03 -4.03
C GLU A 76 11.57 3.54 -5.44
N ILE A 77 10.30 3.25 -5.75
CA ILE A 77 9.91 2.80 -7.09
C ILE A 77 10.05 3.93 -8.12
N GLN A 78 9.72 5.17 -7.74
CA GLN A 78 9.93 6.34 -8.58
C GLN A 78 11.42 6.45 -8.95
N ASP A 79 12.31 6.46 -7.96
CA ASP A 79 13.76 6.61 -8.15
C ASP A 79 14.31 5.49 -9.05
N PHE A 80 13.85 4.25 -8.87
CA PHE A 80 14.25 3.14 -9.72
C PHE A 80 13.78 3.29 -11.17
N MET A 81 12.57 3.80 -11.40
CA MET A 81 12.06 4.04 -12.75
C MET A 81 12.76 5.22 -13.42
N GLU A 82 13.14 6.25 -12.67
CA GLU A 82 13.89 7.40 -13.19
C GLU A 82 15.27 7.00 -13.74
N ASN A 83 15.88 5.92 -13.21
CA ASN A 83 17.13 5.35 -13.77
C ASN A 83 16.95 4.89 -15.23
N PHE A 84 15.80 4.32 -15.60
CA PHE A 84 15.56 3.90 -16.99
C PHE A 84 15.43 5.07 -17.95
N THR A 85 14.93 6.21 -17.47
CA THR A 85 14.78 7.43 -18.29
C THR A 85 16.07 8.23 -18.43
N SER A 86 17.04 8.02 -17.54
CA SER A 86 18.26 8.83 -17.45
C SER A 86 19.53 8.12 -17.91
N SER A 87 19.53 6.78 -17.93
CA SER A 87 20.66 5.96 -18.38
C SER A 87 20.55 5.61 -19.86
N THR A 88 21.64 5.13 -20.48
CA THR A 88 21.58 4.47 -21.80
C THR A 88 21.43 2.96 -21.64
N PHE A 89 21.17 2.25 -22.75
CA PHE A 89 21.16 0.78 -22.72
C PHE A 89 22.52 0.18 -22.29
N GLU A 90 23.64 0.79 -22.66
CA GLU A 90 24.96 0.28 -22.26
C GLU A 90 25.19 0.46 -20.76
N ASP A 91 24.81 1.62 -20.20
CA ASP A 91 24.87 1.85 -18.75
C ASP A 91 23.99 0.84 -18.00
N PHE A 92 22.76 0.64 -18.48
CA PHE A 92 21.82 -0.35 -17.94
C PHE A 92 22.41 -1.78 -17.95
N ARG A 93 23.12 -2.14 -19.03
CA ARG A 93 23.74 -3.45 -19.18
C ARG A 93 24.90 -3.64 -18.21
N ASP A 94 25.73 -2.62 -18.06
CA ASP A 94 26.89 -2.66 -17.17
C ASP A 94 26.46 -2.71 -15.68
N GLU A 95 25.28 -2.15 -15.35
CA GLU A 95 24.71 -2.12 -14.01
C GLU A 95 23.71 -3.24 -13.70
N MET A 96 23.52 -4.21 -14.60
CA MET A 96 22.46 -5.22 -14.50
C MET A 96 22.41 -5.96 -13.15
N ASN A 97 23.57 -6.36 -12.61
CA ASN A 97 23.64 -7.04 -11.32
C ASN A 97 23.20 -6.12 -10.16
N PHE A 98 23.53 -4.84 -10.23
CA PHE A 98 23.11 -3.85 -9.25
C PHE A 98 21.59 -3.62 -9.33
N LEU A 99 21.03 -3.55 -10.54
CA LEU A 99 19.59 -3.42 -10.76
C LEU A 99 18.80 -4.62 -10.22
N ILE A 100 19.29 -5.85 -10.42
CA ILE A 100 18.68 -7.06 -9.85
C ILE A 100 18.67 -6.99 -8.32
N GLU A 101 19.80 -6.61 -7.70
CA GLU A 101 19.85 -6.41 -6.25
C GLU A 101 18.92 -5.29 -5.78
N ASP A 102 18.79 -4.22 -6.55
CA ASP A 102 17.90 -3.12 -6.23
C ASP A 102 16.42 -3.53 -6.27
N VAL A 103 16.02 -4.26 -7.31
CA VAL A 103 14.68 -4.89 -7.39
C VAL A 103 14.42 -5.81 -6.21
N ARG A 104 15.40 -6.63 -5.81
CA ARG A 104 15.29 -7.50 -4.62
C ARG A 104 15.11 -6.72 -3.33
N ARG A 105 15.81 -5.59 -3.15
CA ARG A 105 15.63 -4.70 -1.99
C ARG A 105 14.22 -4.11 -1.99
N LYS A 106 13.77 -3.59 -3.13
CA LYS A 106 12.45 -2.96 -3.28
C LYS A 106 11.30 -3.93 -3.01
N LYS A 107 11.39 -5.18 -3.48
CA LYS A 107 10.45 -6.26 -3.13
C LYS A 107 10.27 -6.43 -1.63
N LYS A 108 11.37 -6.37 -0.86
CA LYS A 108 11.32 -6.49 0.61
C LYS A 108 10.57 -5.31 1.24
N ILE A 109 10.80 -4.08 0.77
CA ILE A 109 10.13 -2.88 1.28
C ILE A 109 8.63 -2.93 0.95
N ILE A 110 8.27 -3.23 -0.31
CA ILE A 110 6.87 -3.37 -0.76
C ILE A 110 6.12 -4.39 0.11
N ALA A 111 6.74 -5.53 0.38
CA ALA A 111 6.11 -6.57 1.18
C ALA A 111 5.95 -6.22 2.66
N ILE A 112 6.87 -5.44 3.24
CA ILE A 112 6.70 -4.91 4.60
C ILE A 112 5.50 -3.97 4.64
N ALA A 113 5.43 -3.04 3.68
CA ALA A 113 4.30 -2.13 3.57
C ALA A 113 2.99 -2.90 3.42
N LEU A 114 2.96 -3.93 2.57
CA LEU A 114 1.79 -4.77 2.37
C LEU A 114 1.37 -5.53 3.64
N ALA A 115 2.33 -6.09 4.39
CA ALA A 115 2.06 -6.77 5.65
C ALA A 115 1.38 -5.83 6.66
N PHE A 116 1.84 -4.58 6.76
CA PHE A 116 1.27 -3.60 7.67
C PHE A 116 -0.15 -3.16 7.24
N HIS A 117 -0.39 -3.03 5.94
CA HIS A 117 -1.74 -2.76 5.44
C HIS A 117 -2.70 -3.90 5.73
N ILE A 118 -2.26 -5.15 5.56
CA ILE A 118 -3.08 -6.34 5.89
C ILE A 118 -3.36 -6.38 7.40
N ALA A 119 -2.36 -6.12 8.24
CA ALA A 119 -2.55 -6.10 9.70
C ALA A 119 -3.58 -5.05 10.14
N ILE A 120 -3.49 -3.82 9.62
CA ILE A 120 -4.45 -2.77 9.97
C ILE A 120 -5.84 -3.06 9.40
N GLN A 121 -5.94 -3.68 8.22
CA GLN A 121 -7.22 -4.12 7.66
C GLN A 121 -7.89 -5.13 8.61
N THR A 122 -7.15 -6.14 9.08
CA THR A 122 -7.67 -7.13 10.04
C THR A 122 -8.15 -6.45 11.33
N ASN A 123 -7.45 -5.41 11.79
CA ASN A 123 -7.89 -4.64 12.95
C ASN A 123 -9.21 -3.88 12.69
N PHE A 124 -9.38 -3.27 11.52
CA PHE A 124 -10.63 -2.62 11.14
C PHE A 124 -11.78 -3.62 10.95
N GLU A 125 -11.52 -4.79 10.39
CA GLU A 125 -12.53 -5.86 10.25
C GLU A 125 -13.03 -6.36 11.61
N GLY A 126 -12.12 -6.54 12.58
CA GLY A 126 -12.51 -6.86 13.96
C GLY A 126 -13.41 -5.79 14.57
N VAL A 127 -13.04 -4.52 14.39
CA VAL A 127 -13.83 -3.37 14.84
C VAL A 127 -15.19 -3.27 14.16
N LYS A 128 -15.31 -3.61 12.87
CA LYS A 128 -16.59 -3.69 12.15
C LYS A 128 -17.53 -4.73 12.75
N GLY A 129 -16.99 -5.88 13.19
CA GLY A 129 -17.76 -6.91 13.88
C GLY A 129 -18.45 -6.37 15.13
N ASP A 130 -17.69 -5.70 16.00
CA ASP A 130 -18.20 -5.05 17.21
C ASP A 130 -19.21 -3.93 16.88
N ALA A 131 -18.90 -3.12 15.86
CA ALA A 131 -19.75 -2.04 15.39
C ALA A 131 -21.14 -2.52 14.95
N THR A 132 -21.20 -3.65 14.25
CA THR A 132 -22.45 -4.24 13.76
C THR A 132 -23.35 -4.65 14.94
N SER A 133 -22.75 -5.22 16.00
CA SER A 133 -23.46 -5.60 17.22
C SER A 133 -24.00 -4.36 17.95
N ILE A 134 -23.17 -3.33 18.12
CA ILE A 134 -23.56 -2.07 18.78
C ILE A 134 -24.66 -1.34 17.97
N THR A 135 -24.54 -1.29 16.65
CA THR A 135 -25.52 -0.62 15.79
C THR A 135 -26.89 -1.26 15.91
N LYS A 136 -26.99 -2.60 15.94
CA LYS A 136 -28.25 -3.31 16.16
C LYS A 136 -28.88 -3.01 17.52
N LYS A 137 -28.07 -2.89 18.57
CA LYS A 137 -28.56 -2.53 19.92
C LYS A 137 -29.10 -1.10 19.98
N LEU A 138 -28.48 -0.18 19.23
CA LEU A 138 -28.77 1.26 19.28
C LEU A 138 -29.63 1.76 18.10
N GLU A 139 -30.12 0.85 17.24
CA GLU A 139 -30.78 1.18 15.96
C GLU A 139 -32.02 2.07 16.16
N ASN A 140 -32.71 1.93 17.28
CA ASN A 140 -33.90 2.71 17.63
C ASN A 140 -33.60 3.98 18.45
N GLU A 141 -32.36 4.16 18.90
CA GLU A 141 -32.00 5.21 19.85
C GLU A 141 -31.18 6.33 19.21
N ILE A 142 -30.35 6.02 18.20
CA ILE A 142 -29.35 6.95 17.66
C ILE A 142 -29.11 6.68 16.17
N HIS A 143 -29.07 7.71 15.33
CA HIS A 143 -28.73 7.58 13.90
C HIS A 143 -27.21 7.48 13.65
N SER A 144 -26.39 8.02 14.55
CA SER A 144 -24.93 8.11 14.44
C SER A 144 -24.18 6.76 14.34
N PRO A 145 -24.58 5.67 15.04
CA PRO A 145 -23.98 4.33 14.88
C PRO A 145 -24.02 3.80 13.46
N LYS A 146 -25.13 4.01 12.75
CA LYS A 146 -25.29 3.53 11.37
C LYS A 146 -24.33 4.23 10.41
N LYS A 147 -24.24 5.56 10.49
CA LYS A 147 -23.31 6.35 9.66
C LYS A 147 -21.84 5.99 9.93
N LEU A 148 -21.50 5.71 11.19
CA LEU A 148 -20.17 5.27 11.57
C LEU A 148 -19.83 3.88 11.01
N LEU A 149 -20.79 2.95 11.06
CA LEU A 149 -20.64 1.64 10.44
C LEU A 149 -20.42 1.75 8.93
N GLU A 150 -21.28 2.49 8.21
CA GLU A 150 -21.17 2.71 6.76
C GLU A 150 -19.79 3.31 6.38
N SER A 151 -19.31 4.29 7.14
CA SER A 151 -18.01 4.91 6.93
C SER A 151 -16.85 3.93 7.21
N THR A 152 -17.01 3.02 8.18
CA THR A 152 -16.03 1.96 8.48
C THR A 152 -15.98 0.92 7.36
N GLU A 153 -17.12 0.58 6.76
CA GLU A 153 -17.18 -0.33 5.61
C GLU A 153 -16.50 0.25 4.37
N LEU A 154 -16.75 1.54 4.08
CA LEU A 154 -16.07 2.24 3.00
C LEU A 154 -14.56 2.26 3.20
N LEU A 155 -14.11 2.53 4.43
CA LEU A 155 -12.70 2.47 4.81
C LEU A 155 -12.09 1.09 4.55
N ILE A 156 -12.72 0.01 5.02
CA ILE A 156 -12.22 -1.36 4.84
C ILE A 156 -12.11 -1.68 3.34
N ASN A 157 -13.14 -1.36 2.56
CA ASN A 157 -13.15 -1.61 1.12
C ASN A 157 -12.03 -0.83 0.41
N SER A 158 -11.79 0.42 0.81
CA SER A 158 -10.69 1.22 0.27
C SER A 158 -9.32 0.65 0.64
N ILE A 159 -9.10 0.21 1.88
CA ILE A 159 -7.85 -0.44 2.30
C ILE A 159 -7.65 -1.76 1.55
N GLN A 160 -8.70 -2.57 1.39
CA GLN A 160 -8.65 -3.82 0.64
C GLN A 160 -8.27 -3.59 -0.83
N THR A 161 -8.86 -2.56 -1.45
CA THR A 161 -8.53 -2.18 -2.83
C THR A 161 -7.07 -1.71 -2.93
N PHE A 162 -6.58 -0.95 -1.94
CA PHE A 162 -5.18 -0.54 -1.85
C PHE A 162 -4.24 -1.76 -1.72
N ILE A 163 -4.59 -2.73 -0.87
CA ILE A 163 -3.82 -3.97 -0.70
C ILE A 163 -3.77 -4.76 -2.01
N GLY A 164 -4.89 -4.85 -2.74
CA GLY A 164 -4.92 -5.45 -4.07
C GLY A 164 -3.97 -4.75 -5.05
N ALA A 165 -3.96 -3.41 -5.05
CA ALA A 165 -3.03 -2.63 -5.85
C ALA A 165 -1.56 -2.91 -5.48
N PHE A 166 -1.19 -2.84 -4.19
CA PHE A 166 0.18 -3.11 -3.74
C PHE A 166 0.61 -4.57 -3.93
N THR A 167 -0.33 -5.52 -3.93
CA THR A 167 -0.07 -6.90 -4.32
C THR A 167 0.33 -6.98 -5.79
N ASN A 168 -0.36 -6.25 -6.68
CA ASN A 168 0.02 -6.16 -8.08
C ASN A 168 1.41 -5.52 -8.25
N VAL A 169 1.72 -4.46 -7.50
CA VAL A 169 3.08 -3.86 -7.48
C VAL A 169 4.13 -4.91 -7.15
N ALA A 170 3.91 -5.68 -6.07
CA ALA A 170 4.84 -6.72 -5.65
C ALA A 170 5.03 -7.80 -6.72
N GLN A 171 3.94 -8.25 -7.36
CA GLN A 171 3.98 -9.22 -8.45
C GLN A 171 4.73 -8.68 -9.68
N SER A 172 4.50 -7.42 -10.05
CA SER A 172 5.23 -6.78 -11.15
C SER A 172 6.74 -6.77 -10.90
N PHE A 173 7.18 -6.53 -9.65
CA PHE A 173 8.59 -6.60 -9.28
C PHE A 173 9.16 -8.03 -9.27
N ILE A 174 8.34 -9.07 -9.02
CA ILE A 174 8.77 -10.46 -9.20
C ILE A 174 9.02 -10.75 -10.67
N THR A 175 8.09 -10.37 -11.55
CA THR A 175 8.25 -10.52 -13.00
C THR A 175 9.47 -9.75 -13.48
N LEU A 176 9.64 -8.50 -13.02
CA LEU A 176 10.79 -7.67 -13.37
C LEU A 176 12.12 -8.34 -12.98
N GLU A 177 12.22 -8.87 -11.77
CA GLU A 177 13.42 -9.59 -11.31
C GLU A 177 13.74 -10.79 -12.21
N ASN A 178 12.74 -11.62 -12.51
CA ASN A 178 12.90 -12.81 -13.34
C ASN A 178 13.38 -12.43 -14.75
N GLU A 179 12.80 -11.38 -15.33
CA GLU A 179 13.21 -10.93 -16.66
C GLU A 179 14.62 -10.30 -16.69
N LEU A 180 15.00 -9.52 -15.68
CA LEU A 180 16.37 -9.00 -15.55
C LEU A 180 17.40 -10.14 -15.44
N GLN A 181 17.08 -11.18 -14.67
CA GLN A 181 17.91 -12.37 -14.58
C GLN A 181 18.03 -13.06 -15.95
N ASN A 182 16.91 -13.22 -16.68
CA ASN A 182 16.92 -13.83 -18.01
C ASN A 182 17.76 -13.05 -19.02
N ILE A 183 17.83 -11.72 -18.91
CA ILE A 183 18.66 -10.86 -19.78
C ILE A 183 20.14 -11.03 -19.49
N THR A 184 20.51 -11.20 -18.22
CA THR A 184 21.91 -11.41 -17.81
C THR A 184 22.53 -12.62 -18.52
N TYR A 185 21.73 -13.63 -18.82
CA TYR A 185 22.14 -14.84 -19.54
C TYR A 185 21.73 -14.85 -21.03
N GLY A 186 21.08 -13.79 -21.51
CA GLY A 186 20.50 -13.68 -22.85
C GLY A 186 21.40 -13.00 -23.88
N ASP A 187 20.93 -12.93 -25.14
CA ASP A 187 21.62 -12.16 -26.18
C ASP A 187 21.39 -10.63 -26.03
N ARG A 188 22.28 -9.83 -26.64
CA ARG A 188 22.23 -8.36 -26.58
C ARG A 188 20.89 -7.78 -27.04
N LYS A 189 20.32 -8.31 -28.13
CA LYS A 189 19.06 -7.81 -28.72
C LYS A 189 17.90 -7.98 -27.75
N ARG A 190 17.88 -9.06 -26.96
CA ARG A 190 16.89 -9.27 -25.90
C ARG A 190 16.98 -8.17 -24.84
N GLY A 191 18.18 -7.81 -24.42
CA GLY A 191 18.41 -6.71 -23.49
C GLY A 191 17.90 -5.37 -24.01
N GLU A 192 18.18 -5.05 -25.28
CA GLU A 192 17.75 -3.79 -25.91
C GLU A 192 16.21 -3.66 -25.92
N VAL A 193 15.50 -4.73 -26.29
CA VAL A 193 14.03 -4.75 -26.29
C VAL A 193 13.45 -4.55 -24.89
N TYR A 194 14.04 -5.18 -23.88
CA TYR A 194 13.58 -5.03 -22.50
C TYR A 194 13.78 -3.61 -21.98
N TYR A 195 14.98 -3.08 -22.20
CA TYR A 195 15.32 -1.72 -21.83
C TYR A 195 14.34 -0.73 -22.48
N GLU A 196 14.05 -0.88 -23.77
CA GLU A 196 13.07 -0.06 -24.48
C GLU A 196 11.68 -0.15 -23.85
N MET A 197 11.21 -1.35 -23.48
CA MET A 197 9.89 -1.54 -22.84
C MET A 197 9.82 -0.86 -21.48
N CYS A 198 10.83 -1.04 -20.62
CA CYS A 198 10.90 -0.38 -19.33
C CYS A 198 10.98 1.15 -19.49
N ASN A 199 11.85 1.64 -20.36
CA ASN A 199 12.01 3.06 -20.64
C ASN A 199 10.70 3.69 -21.14
N ASN A 200 10.00 3.04 -22.08
CA ASN A 200 8.72 3.51 -22.61
C ASN A 200 7.60 3.62 -21.56
N LYS A 201 7.73 2.93 -20.43
CA LYS A 201 6.72 2.96 -19.34
C LYS A 201 7.18 3.69 -18.09
N ALA A 202 8.48 3.93 -17.95
CA ALA A 202 9.08 4.54 -16.78
C ALA A 202 8.45 5.89 -16.45
N GLU A 203 8.26 6.78 -17.43
CA GLU A 203 7.64 8.10 -17.20
C GLU A 203 6.21 7.99 -16.64
N SER A 204 5.40 7.07 -17.16
CA SER A 204 4.02 6.84 -16.68
C SER A 204 4.01 6.34 -15.24
N ILE A 205 4.90 5.39 -14.92
CA ILE A 205 5.00 4.83 -13.58
C ILE A 205 5.52 5.88 -12.59
N VAL A 206 6.53 6.69 -12.98
CA VAL A 206 7.02 7.83 -12.22
C VAL A 206 5.89 8.81 -11.93
N TYR A 207 5.08 9.15 -12.94
CA TYR A 207 3.91 10.00 -12.78
C TYR A 207 2.91 9.42 -11.76
N SER A 208 2.60 8.13 -11.85
CA SER A 208 1.68 7.47 -10.93
C SER A 208 2.23 7.38 -9.50
N CYS A 209 3.53 7.16 -9.32
CA CYS A 209 4.18 7.21 -8.01
C CYS A 209 4.08 8.62 -7.40
N ARG A 210 4.39 9.66 -8.18
CA ARG A 210 4.25 11.06 -7.75
C ARG A 210 2.82 11.41 -7.37
N ASN A 211 1.84 10.93 -8.13
CA ASN A 211 0.43 11.11 -7.80
C ASN A 211 0.08 10.44 -6.46
N CYS A 212 0.54 9.21 -6.23
CA CYS A 212 0.37 8.52 -4.94
C CYS A 212 1.00 9.30 -3.78
N ILE A 213 2.23 9.80 -3.94
CA ILE A 213 2.91 10.63 -2.93
C ILE A 213 2.14 11.93 -2.68
N SER A 214 1.62 12.57 -3.72
CA SER A 214 0.92 13.85 -3.62
C SER A 214 -0.41 13.79 -2.85
N VAL A 215 -1.03 12.60 -2.76
CA VAL A 215 -2.28 12.42 -2.01
C VAL A 215 -2.04 12.31 -0.50
N ILE A 216 -0.81 11.96 -0.08
CA ILE A 216 -0.47 11.74 1.33
C ILE A 216 -0.70 13.00 2.19
N PRO A 217 -0.21 14.20 1.80
CA PRO A 217 -0.49 15.42 2.57
C PRO A 217 -2.00 15.73 2.74
N ILE A 218 -2.81 15.42 1.72
CA ILE A 218 -4.27 15.58 1.78
C ILE A 218 -4.86 14.61 2.80
N CYS A 219 -4.39 13.35 2.79
CA CYS A 219 -4.79 12.33 3.73
C CYS A 219 -4.38 12.69 5.17
N GLU A 220 -3.16 13.17 5.36
CA GLU A 220 -2.67 13.70 6.65
C GLU A 220 -3.56 14.83 7.15
N THR A 221 -3.91 15.79 6.28
CA THR A 221 -4.84 16.88 6.62
C THR A 221 -6.21 16.37 7.08
N TYR A 222 -6.75 15.33 6.44
CA TYR A 222 -8.01 14.71 6.87
C TYR A 222 -7.90 14.08 8.26
N LEU A 223 -6.78 13.41 8.54
CA LEU A 223 -6.55 12.75 9.83
C LEU A 223 -6.16 13.75 10.93
N ASP A 224 -5.51 14.86 10.61
CA ASP A 224 -5.18 15.94 11.54
C ASP A 224 -6.42 16.72 12.00
N ALA A 225 -7.47 16.74 11.16
CA ALA A 225 -8.76 17.31 11.53
C ALA A 225 -9.52 16.47 12.58
N ILE A 226 -9.01 15.28 12.94
CA ILE A 226 -9.60 14.42 13.96
C ILE A 226 -9.12 14.89 15.34
N PRO A 227 -10.02 15.28 16.25
CA PRO A 227 -9.65 15.78 17.58
C PRO A 227 -9.21 14.63 18.48
N LEU A 228 -7.93 14.25 18.39
CA LEU A 228 -7.35 13.21 19.22
C LEU A 228 -6.25 13.70 20.15
N GLU A 229 -6.33 13.29 21.41
CA GLU A 229 -5.18 13.29 22.30
C GLU A 229 -4.28 12.11 21.91
N ASP A 230 -3.20 12.42 21.19
CA ASP A 230 -2.17 11.48 20.77
C ASP A 230 -0.91 11.71 21.62
N ASP A 231 -0.60 10.79 22.53
CA ASP A 231 0.67 10.81 23.26
C ASP A 231 1.83 10.18 22.45
N GLY A 232 1.56 9.80 21.20
CA GLY A 232 2.50 9.17 20.27
C GLY A 232 2.83 7.72 20.60
N LYS A 233 2.36 7.18 21.74
CA LYS A 233 2.79 5.85 22.19
C LYS A 233 2.01 4.74 21.54
N TYR A 234 0.71 4.94 21.29
CA TYR A 234 -0.14 3.88 20.75
C TYR A 234 0.36 3.39 19.38
N ALA A 235 0.59 4.30 18.43
CA ALA A 235 1.04 3.94 17.10
C ALA A 235 2.39 3.20 17.12
N ARG A 236 3.31 3.67 17.97
CA ARG A 236 4.61 3.04 18.18
C ARG A 236 4.49 1.64 18.79
N PHE A 237 3.65 1.46 19.80
CA PHE A 237 3.43 0.15 20.41
C PHE A 237 2.80 -0.83 19.43
N TRP A 238 1.82 -0.37 18.65
CA TRP A 238 1.23 -1.16 17.59
C TRP A 238 2.30 -1.61 16.59
N ARG A 239 3.16 -0.69 16.14
CA ARG A 239 4.25 -1.03 15.21
C ARG A 239 5.20 -2.07 15.79
N LEU A 240 5.63 -1.93 17.04
CA LEU A 240 6.52 -2.90 17.68
C LEU A 240 5.90 -4.30 17.78
N GLU A 241 4.61 -4.38 18.06
CA GLU A 241 3.88 -5.65 18.13
C GLU A 241 3.75 -6.28 16.75
N GLU A 242 3.41 -5.50 15.72
CA GLU A 242 3.34 -6.00 14.35
C GLU A 242 4.72 -6.37 13.79
N ASP A 243 5.77 -5.60 14.09
CA ASP A 243 7.15 -5.94 13.74
C ASP A 243 7.58 -7.27 14.38
N ARG A 244 7.13 -7.59 15.60
CA ARG A 244 7.38 -8.87 16.24
C ARG A 244 6.66 -10.01 15.53
N LYS A 245 5.40 -9.81 15.16
CA LYS A 245 4.59 -10.81 14.42
C LYS A 245 5.16 -11.07 13.03
N VAL A 246 5.50 -10.00 12.31
CA VAL A 246 6.14 -10.06 11.00
C VAL A 246 7.52 -10.67 11.12
N GLY A 247 8.37 -10.21 12.03
CA GLY A 247 9.75 -10.67 12.23
C GLY A 247 9.88 -12.17 12.50
N ASN A 248 8.95 -12.76 13.25
CA ASN A 248 8.98 -14.20 13.58
C ASN A 248 8.63 -15.11 12.40
N ASN A 249 8.04 -14.60 11.32
CA ASN A 249 7.63 -15.40 10.15
C ASN A 249 7.84 -14.69 8.80
N LYS A 250 8.66 -13.62 8.77
CA LYS A 250 8.74 -12.65 7.66
C LYS A 250 8.96 -13.34 6.34
N THR A 251 10.00 -14.16 6.26
CA THR A 251 10.42 -14.87 5.04
C THR A 251 9.40 -15.90 4.59
N LYS A 252 8.73 -16.59 5.52
CA LYS A 252 7.73 -17.63 5.21
C LYS A 252 6.42 -17.01 4.72
N TRP A 253 5.96 -15.95 5.38
CA TRP A 253 4.78 -15.19 4.98
C TRP A 253 4.99 -14.51 3.63
N LEU A 254 6.12 -13.80 3.46
CA LEU A 254 6.50 -13.18 2.19
C LEU A 254 6.53 -14.19 1.05
N ASN A 255 7.20 -15.33 1.23
CA ASN A 255 7.33 -16.32 0.17
C ASN A 255 5.99 -16.97 -0.18
N ASN A 256 5.13 -17.23 0.81
CA ASN A 256 3.80 -17.80 0.57
C ASN A 256 2.83 -16.79 -0.07
N PHE A 257 2.94 -15.51 0.29
CA PHE A 257 2.05 -14.47 -0.22
C PHE A 257 2.45 -14.02 -1.63
N LEU A 258 3.75 -13.90 -1.90
CA LEU A 258 4.27 -13.47 -3.20
C LEU A 258 4.33 -14.59 -4.23
N ASN A 259 4.38 -15.86 -3.79
CA ASN A 259 4.32 -17.03 -4.67
C ASN A 259 3.19 -17.97 -4.21
N PRO A 260 1.91 -17.57 -4.36
CA PRO A 260 0.81 -18.47 -4.09
C PRO A 260 0.89 -19.65 -5.06
N LYS A 261 0.84 -20.88 -4.51
CA LYS A 261 0.78 -22.13 -5.29
C LYS A 261 -0.47 -22.20 -6.16
#